data_AF-A0A7K0PMR3-F1
#
_entry.id   AF-A0A7K0PMR3-F1
#
_cell.length_a   1.000
_cell.length_b   1.000
_cell.length_c   1.000
_cell.angle_alpha   90.00
_cell.angle_beta   90.00
_cell.angle_gamma   90.00
#
_symmetry.space_group_name_H-M   'P 1'
#
loop_
_entity.id
_entity.type
_entity.pdbx_description
1 polymer ?
#
loop_
_entity_poly.entity_id
_entity_poly.type
_entity_poly.pdbx_seq_one_letter_code
_entity_poly.pdbx_strand_id
1 'polypeptide(L)'
;MPSRLGVSQGDLVLEVGYDDECDDELRASIKSITGTEFLGSDNHEVVDAVILWWREGDGDLVDELVDALTYLSETGPIWVLTPKLGRPYHVEPSEIQDAAPIAGLSQTS
;
A
#
# COMPACT_ATOMS: atom_id res chain seq x y z
N MET A 1 -2.67 13.55 17.40
CA MET A 1 -3.42 13.85 16.16
C MET A 1 -3.09 12.73 15.20
N PRO A 2 -4.07 12.05 14.57
CA PRO A 2 -3.75 11.04 13.59
C PRO A 2 -2.95 11.71 12.47
N SER A 3 -1.73 11.22 12.28
CA SER A 3 -0.86 11.53 11.16
C SER A 3 -1.69 11.44 9.87
N ARG A 4 -1.46 12.30 8.87
CA ARG A 4 -2.23 12.38 7.60
C ARG A 4 -2.46 11.05 6.86
N LEU A 5 -1.74 10.01 7.26
CA LEU A 5 -1.73 8.68 6.66
C LEU A 5 -2.63 7.68 7.43
N GLY A 6 -2.93 7.91 8.71
CA GLY A 6 -3.71 6.95 9.51
C GLY A 6 -2.87 5.90 10.25
N VAL A 7 -1.54 6.06 10.27
CA VAL A 7 -0.61 5.24 11.07
C VAL A 7 -0.16 5.94 12.35
N SER A 8 0.06 5.11 13.37
CA SER A 8 0.50 5.43 14.71
C SER A 8 1.86 4.79 15.02
N GLN A 9 2.49 5.24 16.10
CA GLN A 9 3.73 4.66 16.57
C GLN A 9 3.49 3.22 17.07
N GLY A 10 4.28 2.28 16.58
CA GLY A 10 4.19 0.84 16.85
C GLY A 10 3.50 0.04 15.74
N ASP A 11 2.86 0.70 14.78
CA ASP A 11 2.12 0.04 13.70
C ASP A 11 3.07 -0.71 12.77
N LEU A 12 2.70 -1.94 12.43
CA LEU A 12 3.41 -2.75 11.44
C LEU A 12 2.92 -2.40 10.04
N VAL A 13 3.86 -2.19 9.11
CA VAL A 13 3.55 -1.83 7.73
C VAL A 13 4.13 -2.87 6.79
N LEU A 14 3.27 -3.52 6.00
CA LEU A 14 3.69 -4.40 4.91
C LEU A 14 3.96 -3.58 3.67
N GLU A 15 5.04 -3.88 2.97
CA GLU A 15 5.40 -3.28 1.70
C GLU A 15 5.48 -4.34 0.60
N VAL A 16 4.76 -4.06 -0.49
CA VAL A 16 4.64 -4.95 -1.65
C VAL A 16 4.97 -4.16 -2.93
N GLY A 17 5.72 -4.76 -3.85
CA GLY A 17 6.07 -4.15 -5.14
C GLY A 17 7.17 -3.06 -5.10
N TYR A 18 7.90 -2.95 -3.99
CA TYR A 18 8.98 -1.96 -3.87
C TYR A 18 10.11 -2.21 -4.88
N ASP A 19 10.55 -1.14 -5.56
CA ASP A 19 11.70 -1.13 -6.47
C ASP A 19 12.50 0.16 -6.29
N ASP A 20 13.63 0.32 -6.99
CA ASP A 20 14.53 1.48 -6.91
C ASP A 20 13.86 2.78 -7.39
N GLU A 21 12.80 2.68 -8.20
CA GLU A 21 12.02 3.82 -8.68
C GLU A 21 10.99 4.35 -7.64
N CYS A 22 10.83 3.68 -6.51
CA CYS A 22 9.88 4.04 -5.46
C CYS A 22 10.42 5.17 -4.56
N ASP A 23 9.49 5.88 -3.91
CA ASP A 23 9.80 7.11 -3.17
C ASP A 23 10.34 6.80 -1.75
N ASP A 24 11.68 6.72 -1.60
CA ASP A 24 12.33 6.44 -0.32
C ASP A 24 12.06 7.50 0.76
N GLU A 25 11.84 8.76 0.37
CA GLU A 25 11.50 9.83 1.33
C GLU A 25 10.14 9.56 2.00
N LEU A 26 9.17 9.03 1.26
CA LEU A 26 7.88 8.62 1.81
C LEU A 26 8.05 7.44 2.78
N ARG A 27 8.84 6.43 2.39
CA ARG A 27 9.16 5.28 3.25
C ARG A 27 9.81 5.72 4.55
N ALA A 28 10.84 6.57 4.47
CA ALA A 28 11.54 7.10 5.63
C ALA A 28 10.60 7.90 6.54
N SER A 29 9.70 8.70 5.97
CA SER A 29 8.72 9.47 6.72
C SER A 29 7.76 8.57 7.50
N ILE A 30 7.25 7.51 6.88
CA ILE A 30 6.35 6.55 7.53
C ILE A 30 7.10 5.77 8.61
N LYS A 31 8.30 5.24 8.32
CA LYS A 31 9.15 4.56 9.33
C LYS A 31 9.46 5.47 10.52
N SER A 32 9.64 6.77 10.29
CA SER A 32 9.85 7.73 11.36
C SER A 32 8.60 7.95 12.23
N ILE A 33 7.40 7.77 11.67
CA ILE A 33 6.12 7.89 12.40
C ILE A 33 5.82 6.61 13.17
N THR A 34 5.93 5.45 12.52
CA THR A 34 5.64 4.14 13.13
C THR A 34 6.74 3.72 14.09
N GLY A 35 8.00 4.06 13.82
CA GLY A 35 9.15 3.58 14.58
C GLY A 35 9.45 2.09 14.35
N THR A 36 8.85 1.49 13.32
CA THR A 36 8.99 0.08 12.92
C THR A 36 9.64 -0.03 11.55
N GLU A 37 10.24 -1.18 11.26
CA GLU A 37 10.70 -1.49 9.90
C GLU A 37 9.55 -2.06 9.07
N PHE A 38 9.66 -1.90 7.74
CA PHE A 38 8.67 -2.44 6.82
C PHE A 38 8.88 -3.93 6.63
N LEU A 39 7.78 -4.66 6.64
CA LEU A 39 7.75 -6.07 6.35
C LEU A 39 7.67 -6.25 4.83
N GLY A 40 8.43 -7.18 4.27
CA GLY A 40 8.27 -7.59 2.87
C GLY A 40 7.14 -8.61 2.73
N SER A 41 6.62 -8.77 1.50
CA SER A 41 5.55 -9.71 1.15
C SER A 41 5.78 -11.18 1.54
N ASP A 42 7.02 -11.59 1.82
CA ASP A 42 7.34 -12.93 2.35
C ASP A 42 7.00 -13.11 3.85
N ASN A 43 6.64 -12.03 4.56
CA ASN A 43 6.26 -12.10 5.96
C ASN A 43 4.80 -12.53 6.13
N HIS A 44 4.57 -13.44 7.08
CA HIS A 44 3.25 -13.95 7.42
C HIS A 44 2.70 -13.32 8.71
N GLU A 45 3.20 -12.14 9.08
CA GLU A 45 2.72 -11.41 10.26
C GLU A 45 1.55 -10.51 9.89
N VAL A 46 0.62 -10.36 10.84
CA VAL A 46 -0.51 -9.44 10.68
C VAL A 46 0.00 -8.01 10.82
N VAL A 47 -0.36 -7.16 9.86
CA VAL A 47 0.08 -5.76 9.78
C VAL A 47 -1.06 -4.78 10.03
N ASP A 48 -0.71 -3.59 10.48
CA ASP A 48 -1.67 -2.51 10.72
C ASP A 48 -1.94 -1.68 9.45
N ALA A 49 -1.00 -1.63 8.52
CA ALA A 49 -1.18 -0.96 7.23
C ALA A 49 -0.42 -1.71 6.11
N VAL A 50 -0.89 -1.58 4.88
CA VAL A 50 -0.20 -2.12 3.70
C VAL A 50 0.12 -1.00 2.71
N ILE A 51 1.34 -0.99 2.18
CA ILE A 51 1.79 -0.15 1.09
C ILE A 51 1.96 -1.03 -0.14
N LEU A 52 1.13 -0.79 -1.14
CA LEU A 52 1.19 -1.48 -2.42
C LEU A 52 1.72 -0.51 -3.48
N TRP A 53 2.92 -0.79 -3.99
CA TRP A 53 3.50 -0.07 -5.12
C TRP A 53 2.99 -0.69 -6.41
N TRP A 54 1.96 -0.08 -7.00
CA TRP A 54 1.29 -0.64 -8.17
C TRP A 54 1.69 0.07 -9.47
N ARG A 55 1.92 -0.70 -10.52
CA ARG A 55 2.36 -0.20 -11.84
C ARG A 55 1.50 -0.82 -12.94
N GLU A 56 1.36 -0.08 -14.02
CA GLU A 56 0.60 -0.56 -15.17
C GLU A 56 1.36 -1.73 -15.82
N GLY A 57 0.74 -2.91 -15.80
CA GLY A 57 1.32 -4.14 -16.35
C GLY A 57 1.96 -5.08 -15.33
N ASP A 58 1.92 -4.77 -14.02
CA ASP A 58 2.43 -5.68 -12.97
C ASP A 58 1.57 -6.93 -12.81
N GLY A 59 0.28 -6.89 -13.20
CA GLY A 59 -0.61 -8.05 -13.16
C GLY A 59 -2.05 -7.65 -12.92
N ASP A 60 -2.72 -8.38 -12.01
CA ASP A 60 -4.07 -8.06 -11.55
C ASP A 60 -4.04 -7.37 -10.18
N LEU A 61 -4.48 -6.11 -10.14
CA LEU A 61 -4.52 -5.32 -8.92
C LEU A 61 -5.48 -5.93 -7.89
N VAL A 62 -6.55 -6.58 -8.34
CA VAL A 62 -7.55 -7.18 -7.44
C VAL A 62 -6.91 -8.29 -6.64
N ASP A 63 -6.14 -9.18 -7.27
CA ASP A 63 -5.47 -10.29 -6.59
C ASP A 63 -4.49 -9.77 -5.54
N GLU A 64 -3.68 -8.76 -5.87
CA GLU A 64 -2.74 -8.16 -4.92
C GLU A 64 -3.45 -7.46 -3.75
N LEU A 65 -4.58 -6.78 -4.01
CA LEU A 65 -5.38 -6.18 -2.94
C LEU A 65 -6.00 -7.23 -2.03
N VAL A 66 -6.45 -8.36 -2.59
CA VAL A 66 -6.98 -9.50 -1.83
C VAL A 66 -5.88 -10.16 -1.00
N ASP A 67 -4.69 -10.35 -1.58
CA ASP A 67 -3.53 -10.92 -0.88
C ASP A 67 -3.09 -10.00 0.27
N ALA A 68 -2.97 -8.69 0.01
CA ALA A 68 -2.70 -7.67 1.03
C ALA A 68 -3.72 -7.68 2.17
N LEU A 69 -5.01 -7.86 1.86
CA LEU A 69 -6.08 -7.98 2.84
C LEU A 69 -5.93 -9.20 3.76
N THR A 70 -5.23 -10.26 3.33
CA THR A 70 -5.02 -11.44 4.18
C THR A 70 -4.05 -11.17 5.34
N TYR A 71 -3.10 -10.27 5.14
CA TYR A 71 -2.13 -9.85 6.16
C TYR A 71 -2.63 -8.64 6.98
N LEU A 72 -3.52 -7.84 6.41
CA LEU A 72 -4.02 -6.63 7.05
C LEU A 72 -4.94 -6.94 8.23
N SER A 73 -4.74 -6.20 9.32
CA SER A 73 -5.69 -6.20 10.45
C SER A 73 -7.05 -5.64 10.03
N GLU A 74 -8.10 -5.98 10.79
CA GLU A 74 -9.50 -5.63 10.47
C GLU A 74 -9.76 -4.11 10.32
N THR A 75 -8.85 -3.26 10.77
CA THR A 75 -8.99 -1.79 10.74
C THR A 75 -7.92 -1.07 9.93
N GLY A 76 -7.03 -1.80 9.27
CA GLY A 76 -5.87 -1.21 8.60
C GLY A 76 -6.20 -0.52 7.28
N PRO A 77 -5.53 0.59 6.92
CA PRO A 77 -5.60 1.14 5.58
C PRO A 77 -4.62 0.43 4.62
N ILE A 78 -5.03 0.32 3.35
CA ILE A 78 -4.13 -0.04 2.24
C ILE A 78 -3.85 1.22 1.43
N TRP A 79 -2.58 1.58 1.26
CA TRP A 79 -2.15 2.67 0.40
C TRP A 79 -1.61 2.11 -0.91
N VAL A 80 -2.35 2.36 -1.99
CA VAL A 80 -1.92 2.04 -3.35
C VAL A 80 -1.18 3.25 -3.92
N LEU A 81 0.11 3.09 -4.17
CA LEU A 81 0.99 4.11 -4.72
C LEU A 81 1.31 3.78 -6.17
N THR A 82 0.90 4.66 -7.08
CA THR A 82 1.14 4.49 -8.52
C THR A 82 2.08 5.56 -9.06
N PRO A 83 2.84 5.25 -10.14
CA PRO A 83 3.68 6.24 -10.78
C PRO A 83 2.86 7.47 -11.18
N LYS A 84 3.46 8.65 -11.01
CA LYS A 84 2.81 9.93 -11.34
C LYS A 84 2.49 10.02 -12.83
N LEU A 85 1.39 10.69 -13.16
CA LEU A 85 0.98 10.96 -14.54
C LEU A 85 2.16 11.47 -15.39
N GLY A 86 2.41 10.79 -16.52
CA GLY A 86 3.50 11.09 -17.44
C GLY A 86 4.80 10.31 -17.19
N ARG A 87 4.86 9.45 -16.17
CA ARG A 87 5.92 8.44 -16.03
C ARG A 87 5.50 7.12 -16.71
N PRO A 88 6.46 6.30 -17.16
CA PRO A 88 6.16 4.94 -17.62
C PRO A 88 5.45 4.16 -16.52
N TYR A 89 4.58 3.24 -16.93
CA TYR A 89 3.77 2.39 -16.04
C TYR A 89 2.78 3.16 -15.13
N HIS A 90 2.39 4.38 -15.53
CA HIS A 90 1.33 5.13 -14.85
C HIS A 90 0.00 4.37 -14.91
N VAL A 91 -0.64 4.21 -13.77
CA VAL A 91 -1.96 3.59 -13.65
C VAL A 91 -3.01 4.68 -13.46
N GLU A 92 -4.07 4.63 -14.25
CA GLU A 92 -5.18 5.57 -14.09
C GLU A 92 -5.89 5.34 -12.74
N PRO A 93 -6.25 6.41 -12.01
CA PRO A 93 -6.97 6.28 -10.74
C PRO A 93 -8.28 5.49 -10.86
N SER A 94 -8.90 5.51 -12.04
CA SER A 94 -10.10 4.74 -12.36
C SER A 94 -9.89 3.23 -12.28
N GLU A 95 -8.72 2.71 -12.68
CA GLU A 95 -8.42 1.27 -12.56
C GLU A 95 -8.42 0.84 -11.09
N ILE A 96 -7.85 1.68 -10.21
CA ILE A 96 -7.84 1.43 -8.77
C ILE A 96 -9.26 1.53 -8.19
N GLN A 97 -10.06 2.46 -8.72
CA GLN A 97 -11.47 2.66 -8.32
C GLN A 97 -12.36 1.47 -8.67
N ASP A 98 -12.12 0.84 -9.82
CA ASP A 98 -12.83 -0.38 -10.23
C ASP A 98 -12.30 -1.61 -9.49
N ALA A 99 -10.99 -1.71 -9.23
CA ALA A 99 -10.40 -2.86 -8.54
C ALA A 99 -10.76 -2.94 -7.05
N ALA A 100 -10.76 -1.81 -6.32
CA ALA A 100 -11.04 -1.76 -4.89
C ALA A 100 -12.35 -2.48 -4.47
N PRO A 101 -13.53 -2.18 -5.06
CA PRO A 101 -14.77 -2.86 -4.68
C PRO A 101 -14.78 -4.35 -5.06
N ILE A 102 -14.04 -4.76 -6.10
CA ILE A 102 -13.92 -6.18 -6.48
C ILE A 102 -13.12 -6.95 -5.42
N ALA A 103 -12.07 -6.34 -4.87
CA ALA A 103 -11.31 -6.88 -3.74
C ALA A 103 -12.06 -6.82 -2.39
N GLY A 104 -13.28 -6.26 -2.36
CA GLY A 104 -14.05 -6.08 -1.12
C GLY A 104 -13.65 -4.86 -0.30
N LEU A 105 -12.85 -3.95 -0.85
CA LEU A 105 -12.43 -2.70 -0.23
C LEU A 105 -13.40 -1.56 -0.56
N SER A 106 -13.55 -0.65 0.39
CA SER A 106 -14.21 0.64 0.13
C SER A 106 -13.14 1.71 -0.08
N GLN A 107 -13.10 2.32 -1.26
CA GLN A 107 -12.18 3.43 -1.50
C GLN A 107 -12.53 4.61 -0.61
N THR A 108 -11.52 5.17 0.05
CA THR A 108 -11.59 6.44 0.76
C THR A 108 -10.73 7.45 -0.01
N SER A 109 -11.33 8.57 -0.45
CA SER A 109 -10.67 9.63 -1.22
C SER A 109 -9.99 10.68 -0.34
#